data_AF-A0A5C3Q5N9-F1
#
_entry.id   AF-A0A5C3Q5N9-F1
#
_cell.length_a   1.000
_cell.length_b   1.000
_cell.length_c   1.000
_cell.angle_alpha   90.00
_cell.angle_beta   90.00
_cell.angle_gamma   90.00
#
_symmetry.space_group_name_H-M   'P 1'
#
loop_
_entity.id
_entity.type
_entity.pdbx_description
1 polymer ?
#
loop_
_entity_poly.entity_id
_entity_poly.type
_entity_poly.pdbx_seq_one_letter_code
_entity_poly.pdbx_strand_id
1 'polypeptide(L)'
;HDLQLGTILACELLPLSTAGQRRLTNIVLTELALLIWKTRNRRVIDETPGPSKEDTLTRWLNTINSRLQQDCASTNTYLFGKRAAKPELIMDTWRGTL
;
A
#
# COMPACT_ATOMS: atom_id res chain seq x y z
N HIS A 1 -12.88 12.03 12.45
CA HIS A 1 -12.42 12.45 11.12
C HIS A 1 -12.26 11.20 10.26
N ASP A 2 -13.18 10.99 9.32
CA ASP A 2 -13.06 9.92 8.34
C ASP A 2 -12.06 10.35 7.26
N LEU A 3 -11.04 9.53 7.02
CA LEU A 3 -10.10 9.72 5.92
C LEU A 3 -10.89 9.52 4.62
N GLN A 4 -11.25 10.62 3.95
CA GLN A 4 -12.02 10.56 2.71
C GLN A 4 -11.14 10.09 1.56
N LEU A 5 -11.71 9.32 0.63
CA LEU A 5 -11.00 8.86 -0.57
C LEU A 5 -10.39 10.03 -1.37
N GLY A 6 -11.05 11.19 -1.35
CA GLY A 6 -10.53 12.42 -1.96
C GLY A 6 -9.21 12.90 -1.35
N THR A 7 -8.98 12.69 -0.04
CA THR A 7 -7.69 13.02 0.60
C THR A 7 -6.58 12.09 0.15
N ILE A 8 -6.88 10.81 -0.05
CA ILE A 8 -5.92 9.80 -0.55
C ILE A 8 -5.52 10.13 -1.99
N LEU A 9 -6.51 10.45 -2.84
CA LEU A 9 -6.28 10.83 -4.24
C LEU A 9 -5.56 12.18 -4.34
N ALA A 10 -5.85 13.15 -3.46
CA ALA A 10 -5.18 14.44 -3.44
C ALA A 10 -3.70 14.34 -3.03
N CYS A 11 -3.31 13.33 -2.24
CA CYS A 11 -1.90 13.11 -1.91
C CYS A 11 -1.04 12.78 -3.13
N GLU A 12 -1.63 12.27 -4.22
CA GLU A 12 -0.93 12.10 -5.50
C GLU A 12 -0.46 13.44 -6.11
N LEU A 13 -1.13 14.54 -5.74
CA LEU A 13 -0.80 15.92 -6.16
C LEU A 13 0.27 16.58 -5.30
N LEU A 14 0.78 15.90 -4.26
CA LEU A 14 1.91 16.43 -3.48
C LEU A 14 3.13 16.61 -4.40
N PRO A 15 3.96 17.65 -4.17
CA PRO A 15 5.15 17.93 -4.97
C PRO A 15 6.27 16.90 -4.68
N LEU A 16 6.00 15.63 -4.96
CA LEU A 16 6.94 14.52 -4.82
C LEU A 16 7.87 14.50 -6.04
N SER A 17 9.14 14.23 -5.79
CA SER A 17 10.21 14.44 -6.77
C SER A 17 10.24 13.42 -7.90
N THR A 18 9.80 12.18 -7.65
CA THR A 18 9.81 11.10 -8.64
C THR A 18 8.45 10.41 -8.80
N ALA A 19 8.28 9.71 -9.94
CA ALA A 19 7.09 8.89 -10.18
C ALA A 19 6.99 7.72 -9.18
N GLY A 20 8.12 7.11 -8.80
CA GLY A 20 8.18 6.08 -7.78
C GLY A 20 7.74 6.58 -6.40
N GLN A 21 8.18 7.76 -5.99
CA GLN A 21 7.74 8.36 -4.73
C GLN A 21 6.23 8.60 -4.69
N ARG A 22 5.64 9.17 -5.74
CA ARG A 22 4.18 9.35 -5.86
C ARG A 22 3.46 8.02 -5.73
N ARG A 23 3.95 7.00 -6.44
CA ARG A 23 3.37 5.65 -6.40
C ARG A 23 3.47 5.02 -5.01
N LEU A 24 4.61 5.13 -4.33
CA LEU A 24 4.80 4.60 -2.98
C LEU A 24 3.86 5.28 -1.98
N THR A 25 3.74 6.61 -2.04
CA THR A 25 2.82 7.37 -1.18
C THR A 25 1.37 6.90 -1.40
N ASN A 26 0.95 6.71 -2.65
CA ASN A 26 -0.38 6.20 -2.96
C ASN A 26 -0.61 4.78 -2.43
N ILE A 27 0.38 3.87 -2.57
CA ILE A 27 0.30 2.52 -2.01
C ILE A 27 0.12 2.59 -0.49
N VAL A 28 0.98 3.34 0.20
CA VAL A 28 0.96 3.45 1.67
C VAL A 28 -0.37 4.00 2.16
N LEU A 29 -0.84 5.11 1.59
CA LEU A 29 -2.10 5.74 2.02
C LEU A 29 -3.31 4.84 1.78
N THR A 30 -3.36 4.17 0.63
CA THR A 30 -4.45 3.26 0.30
C THR A 30 -4.46 2.05 1.24
N GLU A 31 -3.30 1.45 1.52
CA GLU A 31 -3.21 0.32 2.45
C GLU A 31 -3.54 0.71 3.88
N LEU A 32 -3.11 1.88 4.34
CA LEU A 32 -3.48 2.40 5.66
C LEU A 32 -4.99 2.61 5.76
N ALA A 33 -5.61 3.24 4.76
CA ALA A 33 -7.05 3.44 4.72
C ALA A 33 -7.82 2.11 4.77
N LEU A 34 -7.38 1.13 3.98
CA LEU A 34 -7.97 -0.21 3.95
C LEU A 34 -7.80 -0.94 5.28
N LEU A 35 -6.63 -0.83 5.92
CA LEU A 35 -6.36 -1.43 7.23
C LEU A 35 -7.23 -0.81 8.32
N ILE A 36 -7.40 0.52 8.32
CA ILE A 36 -8.30 1.22 9.24
C ILE A 36 -9.74 0.77 9.02
N TRP A 37 -10.18 0.74 7.75
CA TRP A 37 -11.53 0.28 7.39
C TRP A 37 -11.76 -1.17 7.84
N LYS A 38 -10.84 -2.09 7.53
CA LYS A 38 -10.93 -3.50 7.98
C LYS A 38 -11.01 -3.62 9.49
N THR A 39 -10.18 -2.87 10.21
CA THR A 39 -10.18 -2.84 11.68
C THR A 39 -11.51 -2.35 12.24
N ARG A 40 -12.08 -1.29 11.66
CA ARG A 40 -13.39 -0.76 12.07
C ARG A 40 -14.51 -1.75 11.81
N ASN A 41 -14.56 -2.34 10.61
CA ASN A 41 -15.60 -3.31 10.27
C ASN A 41 -15.52 -4.56 11.15
N ARG A 42 -14.32 -5.08 11.42
CA ARG A 42 -14.16 -6.23 12.33
C ARG A 42 -14.68 -5.94 13.74
N ARG A 43 -14.47 -4.73 14.27
CA ARG A 43 -15.06 -4.33 15.56
C ARG A 43 -16.58 -4.26 15.53
N VAL A 44 -17.15 -3.75 14.43
CA VAL A 44 -18.60 -3.52 14.29
C VAL A 44 -19.36 -4.82 13.98
N ILE A 45 -18.80 -5.67 13.11
CA ILE A 45 -19.47 -6.88 12.61
C ILE A 45 -19.21 -8.08 13.52
N ASP A 46 -17.95 -8.26 13.96
CA ASP A 46 -17.55 -9.44 14.74
C ASP A 46 -17.61 -9.17 16.26
N GLU A 47 -18.01 -7.96 16.69
CA GLU A 47 -17.99 -7.48 18.09
C GLU A 47 -16.65 -7.71 18.82
N THR A 48 -15.57 -7.85 18.05
CA THR A 48 -14.25 -8.18 18.58
C THR A 48 -13.56 -6.95 19.15
N PRO A 49 -12.81 -7.08 20.26
CA PRO A 49 -11.97 -6.00 20.74
C PRO A 49 -10.94 -5.62 19.67
N GLY A 50 -10.52 -4.36 19.70
CA GLY A 50 -9.53 -3.85 18.76
C GLY A 50 -8.21 -4.62 18.81
N PRO A 51 -7.48 -4.71 17.68
CA PRO A 51 -6.18 -5.35 17.66
C PRO A 51 -5.20 -4.63 18.59
N SER A 52 -4.26 -5.38 19.17
CA SER A 52 -3.15 -4.79 19.91
C SER A 52 -2.26 -3.94 18.99
N LYS A 53 -1.39 -3.12 19.58
CA LYS A 53 -0.40 -2.35 18.81
C LYS A 53 0.53 -3.27 18.02
N GLU A 54 0.97 -4.37 18.64
CA GLU A 54 1.85 -5.37 18.04
C GLU A 54 1.16 -6.12 16.88
N ASP A 55 -0.11 -6.49 17.05
CA ASP A 55 -0.90 -7.10 15.98
C ASP A 55 -1.09 -6.13 14.81
N THR A 56 -1.30 -4.84 15.11
CA THR A 56 -1.47 -3.80 14.09
C THR A 56 -0.18 -3.61 13.29
N LEU A 57 0.97 -3.55 13.97
CA LEU A 57 2.29 -3.45 13.33
C LEU A 57 2.60 -4.69 12.48
N THR A 58 2.35 -5.88 13.01
CA THR A 58 2.55 -7.15 12.29
C THR A 58 1.69 -7.20 11.02
N ARG A 59 0.41 -6.81 11.12
CA ARG A 59 -0.49 -6.72 9.97
C ARG A 59 0.01 -5.70 8.95
N TRP A 60 0.46 -4.54 9.39
CA TRP A 60 1.00 -3.51 8.51
C TRP A 60 2.23 -4.00 7.74
N LEU A 61 3.19 -4.59 8.43
CA LEU A 61 4.40 -5.16 7.82
C LEU A 61 4.05 -6.25 6.79
N ASN A 62 3.13 -7.15 7.15
CA ASN A 62 2.67 -8.21 6.23
C ASN A 62 2.01 -7.63 4.98
N THR A 63 1.18 -6.59 5.13
CA THR A 63 0.54 -5.91 3.99
C THR A 63 1.57 -5.29 3.06
N ILE A 64 2.53 -4.54 3.59
CA ILE A 64 3.56 -3.87 2.78
C ILE A 64 4.49 -4.89 2.11
N ASN A 65 4.94 -5.92 2.84
CA ASN A 65 5.75 -6.99 2.27
C ASN A 65 5.01 -7.73 1.14
N SER A 66 3.70 -7.98 1.31
CA SER A 66 2.88 -8.58 0.25
C SER A 66 2.79 -7.68 -0.98
N ARG A 67 2.67 -6.36 -0.81
CA ARG A 67 2.69 -5.41 -1.94
C ARG A 67 4.01 -5.38 -2.67
N LEU A 68 5.13 -5.40 -1.95
CA LEU A 68 6.44 -5.52 -2.56
C LEU A 68 6.58 -6.82 -3.38
N GLN A 69 6.15 -7.95 -2.82
CA GLN A 69 6.19 -9.23 -3.53
C GLN A 69 5.31 -9.21 -4.79
N GLN A 70 4.11 -8.62 -4.72
CA GLN A 70 3.23 -8.48 -5.88
C GLN A 70 3.84 -7.59 -6.96
N ASP A 71 4.46 -6.47 -6.57
CA ASP A 71 5.16 -5.58 -7.48
C ASP A 71 6.32 -6.31 -8.18
N CYS A 72 7.13 -7.05 -7.43
CA CYS A 72 8.20 -7.90 -7.99
C CYS A 72 7.65 -8.99 -8.92
N ALA A 73 6.54 -9.63 -8.56
CA ALA A 73 5.91 -10.63 -9.43
C ALA A 73 5.38 -10.00 -10.73
N SER A 74 4.89 -8.75 -10.66
CA SER A 74 4.35 -8.03 -11.81
C SER A 74 5.41 -7.64 -12.85
N THR A 75 6.71 -7.68 -12.51
CA THR A 75 7.79 -7.45 -13.48
C THR A 75 8.08 -8.67 -14.35
N ASN A 76 7.45 -9.82 -14.07
CA ASN A 76 7.67 -11.04 -14.84
C ASN A 76 7.10 -10.91 -16.26
N THR A 77 7.99 -10.68 -17.23
CA THR A 77 7.65 -10.52 -18.65
C THR A 77 7.17 -11.81 -19.32
N TYR A 78 7.53 -12.97 -18.77
CA TYR A 78 7.02 -14.26 -19.26
C TYR A 78 5.54 -14.42 -18.95
N LEU A 79 5.11 -14.02 -17.73
CA LEU A 79 3.71 -14.12 -17.31
C LEU A 79 2.83 -12.98 -17.82
N PHE A 80 3.36 -11.74 -17.85
CA PHE A 80 2.57 -10.54 -18.12
C PHE A 80 2.87 -9.89 -19.48
N GLY A 81 3.88 -10.36 -20.22
CA GLY A 81 4.23 -9.86 -21.55
C GLY A 81 4.42 -8.34 -21.56
N LYS A 82 3.71 -7.67 -22.49
CA LYS A 82 3.72 -6.19 -22.61
C LYS A 82 3.06 -5.45 -21.44
N ARG A 83 2.32 -6.16 -20.58
CA ARG A 83 1.69 -5.59 -19.37
C ARG A 83 2.57 -5.73 -18.13
N ALA A 84 3.74 -6.35 -18.25
CA ALA A 84 4.67 -6.45 -17.14
C ALA A 84 5.12 -5.05 -16.70
N ALA A 85 5.22 -4.86 -15.38
CA ALA A 85 5.76 -3.64 -14.83
C ALA A 85 7.25 -3.51 -15.19
N LYS A 86 7.70 -2.29 -15.45
CA LYS A 86 9.12 -2.02 -15.69
C LYS A 86 9.89 -2.17 -14.37
N PRO A 87 10.93 -3.01 -14.29
CA PRO A 87 11.73 -3.18 -13.07
C PRO A 87 12.27 -1.86 -12.51
N GLU A 88 12.69 -0.95 -13.40
CA GLU A 88 13.18 0.39 -13.04
C GLU A 88 12.14 1.20 -12.25
N LEU A 89 10.86 1.12 -12.62
CA LEU A 89 9.78 1.80 -11.92
C LEU A 89 9.54 1.20 -10.53
N ILE A 90 9.61 -0.13 -10.41
CA ILE A 90 9.47 -0.81 -9.12
C ILE A 90 10.64 -0.45 -8.20
N MET A 91 11.87 -0.45 -8.71
CA MET A 91 13.05 -0.01 -7.95
C MET A 91 12.96 1.45 -7.51
N ASP A 92 12.50 2.37 -8.38
CA ASP A 92 12.26 3.76 -7.99
C ASP A 92 11.14 3.89 -6.95
N THR A 93 10.10 3.05 -7.03
CA THR A 93 8.99 3.04 -6.06
C THR A 93 9.49 2.65 -4.67
N TRP A 94 10.25 1.57 -4.54
CA TRP A 94 10.66 1.01 -3.25
C TRP A 94 12.02 1.52 -2.76
N ARG A 95 12.59 2.52 -3.44
CA ARG A 95 13.89 3.09 -3.12
C ARG A 95 13.90 3.68 -1.71
N GLY A 96 14.89 3.29 -0.90
CA GLY A 96 15.03 3.76 0.49
C GLY A 96 14.12 3.04 1.50
N THR A 97 13.36 2.03 1.06
CA THR A 97 12.58 1.14 1.92
C THR A 97 13.06 -0.31 1.90
N LEU A 98 13.82 -0.68 0.85
CA LEU A 98 14.56 -1.93 0.71
C LEU A 98 15.93 -1.86 1.39
#